data_AF-A0A838DJ16-F1
#
_entry.id   AF-A0A838DJ16-F1
#
_cell.length_a   1.000
_cell.length_b   1.000
_cell.length_c   1.000
_cell.angle_alpha   90.00
_cell.angle_beta   90.00
_cell.angle_gamma   90.00
#
_symmetry.space_group_name_H-M   'P 1'
#
loop_
_entity.id
_entity.type
_entity.pdbx_description
1 polymer ?
#
loop_
_entity_poly.entity_id
_entity_poly.type
_entity_poly.pdbx_seq_one_letter_code
_entity_poly.pdbx_strand_id
1 'polypeptide(L)'
;MNTSPHVQSPLFGAHRSKPPRLFVAPALAAIIGGLFIYAGALKAWDPLKFANDIQNFHILPWPLSVRLAFYLPWLEIVCGVALVFGWWRRGALAILTSLMLVFISATIAAQVRGIDLDCGC
;
A
#
# COMPACT_ATOMS: atom_id res chain seq x y z
N MET A 1 -63.99 -20.46 -33.31
CA MET A 1 -63.08 -21.02 -32.28
C MET A 1 -61.65 -20.95 -32.79
N ASN A 2 -60.85 -19.97 -32.39
CA ASN A 2 -59.39 -20.08 -32.38
C ASN A 2 -58.87 -19.09 -31.34
N THR A 3 -58.23 -19.63 -30.32
CA THR A 3 -57.84 -18.96 -29.08
C THR A 3 -56.52 -18.22 -29.23
N SER A 4 -56.46 -17.02 -28.64
CA SER A 4 -55.35 -16.07 -28.62
C SER A 4 -53.98 -16.66 -28.21
N PRO A 5 -52.87 -16.06 -28.66
CA PRO A 5 -51.51 -16.48 -28.28
C PRO A 5 -51.17 -15.93 -26.88
N HIS A 6 -50.96 -16.81 -25.91
CA HIS A 6 -50.40 -16.44 -24.60
C HIS A 6 -48.87 -16.32 -24.71
N VAL A 7 -48.38 -15.13 -25.06
CA VAL A 7 -47.00 -14.72 -24.85
C VAL A 7 -46.82 -14.41 -23.36
N GLN A 8 -46.14 -15.28 -22.62
CA GLN A 8 -45.68 -15.01 -21.25
C GLN A 8 -44.17 -14.75 -21.25
N SER A 9 -43.79 -13.48 -21.19
CA SER A 9 -42.53 -13.01 -20.61
C SER A 9 -42.74 -11.53 -20.28
N PRO A 10 -42.04 -10.90 -19.32
CA PRO A 10 -40.92 -11.38 -18.50
C PRO A 10 -41.30 -11.34 -17.01
N LEU A 11 -40.47 -11.88 -16.11
CA LEU A 11 -40.13 -11.29 -14.80
C LEU A 11 -39.07 -12.17 -14.14
N PHE A 12 -37.94 -12.35 -14.83
CA PHE A 12 -36.71 -12.73 -14.15
C PHE A 12 -36.23 -11.49 -13.39
N GLY A 13 -36.83 -11.27 -12.22
CA GLY A 13 -36.38 -10.28 -11.26
C GLY A 13 -34.96 -10.64 -10.85
N ALA A 14 -33.99 -10.07 -11.55
CA ALA A 14 -32.60 -10.09 -11.15
C ALA A 14 -32.48 -9.27 -9.87
N HIS A 15 -32.83 -9.89 -8.74
CA HIS A 15 -32.46 -9.44 -7.41
C HIS A 15 -30.93 -9.60 -7.32
N ARG A 16 -30.23 -8.65 -7.96
CA ARG A 16 -28.79 -8.51 -7.94
C ARG A 16 -28.42 -8.08 -6.53
N SER A 17 -28.40 -9.03 -5.60
CA SER A 17 -27.71 -8.87 -4.33
C SER A 17 -26.28 -8.47 -4.68
N LYS A 18 -25.89 -7.23 -4.33
CA LYS A 18 -24.51 -6.79 -4.48
C LYS A 18 -23.67 -7.78 -3.68
N PRO A 19 -22.72 -8.51 -4.30
CA PRO A 19 -21.96 -9.52 -3.57
C PRO A 19 -21.24 -8.85 -2.39
N PRO A 20 -21.09 -9.53 -1.24
CA PRO A 20 -20.37 -9.00 -0.07
C PRO A 20 -18.93 -8.55 -0.40
N ARG A 21 -18.39 -9.05 -1.51
CA ARG A 21 -17.12 -8.63 -2.14
C ARG A 21 -17.02 -7.12 -2.41
N LEU A 22 -18.15 -6.42 -2.52
CA LEU A 22 -18.18 -4.98 -2.80
C LEU A 22 -17.74 -4.12 -1.60
N PHE A 23 -17.92 -4.60 -0.36
CA PHE A 23 -17.55 -3.87 0.86
C PHE A 23 -16.23 -4.35 1.49
N VAL A 24 -15.80 -5.59 1.21
CA VAL A 24 -14.54 -6.14 1.71
C VAL A 24 -13.32 -5.44 1.11
N ALA A 25 -13.35 -5.16 -0.20
CA ALA A 25 -12.24 -4.52 -0.91
C ALA A 25 -11.90 -3.11 -0.41
N PRO A 26 -12.86 -2.18 -0.19
CA PRO A 26 -12.54 -0.87 0.37
C PRO A 26 -12.13 -0.94 1.84
N ALA A 27 -12.69 -1.85 2.64
CA ALA A 27 -12.29 -2.03 4.04
C ALA A 27 -10.82 -2.48 4.15
N LEU A 28 -10.42 -3.47 3.34
CA LEU A 28 -9.02 -3.91 3.27
C LEU A 28 -8.09 -2.78 2.82
N ALA A 29 -8.49 -1.99 1.82
CA ALA A 29 -7.71 -0.85 1.36
C ALA A 29 -7.54 0.23 2.44
N ALA A 30 -8.58 0.49 3.25
CA ALA A 30 -8.50 1.41 4.38
C ALA A 30 -7.55 0.89 5.47
N ILE A 31 -7.58 -0.41 5.78
CA ILE A 31 -6.65 -1.04 6.73
C ILE A 31 -5.21 -0.92 6.23
N ILE A 32 -4.95 -1.27 4.96
CA ILE A 32 -3.63 -1.15 4.34
C ILE A 32 -3.17 0.32 4.34
N GLY A 33 -4.04 1.25 3.98
CA GLY A 33 -3.74 2.68 3.98
C GLY A 33 -3.39 3.19 5.38
N GLY A 34 -4.17 2.80 6.39
CA GLY A 34 -3.89 3.12 7.80
C GLY A 34 -2.55 2.54 8.28
N LEU A 35 -2.22 1.30 7.89
CA LEU A 35 -0.95 0.68 8.22
C LEU A 35 0.23 1.44 7.63
N PHE A 36 0.14 1.88 6.37
CA PHE A 36 1.19 2.69 5.73
C PHE A 36 1.31 4.09 6.32
N ILE A 37 0.20 4.73 6.71
CA ILE A 37 0.24 6.03 7.43
C ILE A 37 0.96 5.84 8.76
N TYR A 38 0.60 4.81 9.53
CA TYR A 38 1.22 4.52 10.82
C TYR A 38 2.72 4.19 10.65
N ALA A 39 3.07 3.35 9.68
CA ALA A 39 4.45 2.99 9.39
C ALA A 39 5.28 4.21 8.91
N GLY A 40 4.70 5.08 8.09
CA GLY A 40 5.32 6.33 7.67
C GLY A 40 5.51 7.30 8.83
N ALA A 41 4.52 7.43 9.71
CA ALA A 41 4.62 8.27 10.90
C ALA A 41 5.74 7.79 11.85
N LEU A 42 5.90 6.48 12.02
CA LEU A 42 7.01 5.91 12.80
C LEU A 42 8.38 6.26 12.19
N LYS A 43 8.52 6.20 10.85
CA LYS A 43 9.76 6.60 10.17
C LYS A 43 10.01 8.11 10.21
N ALA A 44 8.94 8.91 10.23
CA ALA A 44 9.02 10.37 10.33
C ALA A 44 9.37 10.86 11.74
N TRP A 45 9.12 10.05 12.78
CA TRP A 45 9.43 10.40 14.17
C TRP A 45 10.94 10.45 14.42
N ASP A 46 11.71 9.53 13.83
CA ASP A 46 13.16 9.51 13.92
C ASP A 46 13.80 9.28 12.55
N PRO A 47 13.86 10.34 11.71
CA PRO A 47 14.43 10.24 10.38
C PRO A 47 15.95 10.03 10.42
N LEU A 48 16.62 10.36 11.53
CA LEU A 48 18.05 10.16 11.69
C LEU A 48 18.37 8.67 11.86
N LYS A 49 17.62 7.97 12.71
CA LYS A 49 17.74 6.52 12.87
C LYS A 49 17.48 5.80 11.55
N PHE A 50 16.43 6.19 10.85
CA PHE A 50 16.10 5.62 9.54
C PHE A 50 17.16 5.93 8.47
N ALA A 51 17.77 7.12 8.49
CA ALA A 51 18.87 7.46 7.60
C ALA A 51 20.14 6.64 7.88
N ASN A 52 20.44 6.36 9.16
CA ASN A 52 21.53 5.47 9.54
C ASN A 52 21.27 4.04 9.07
N ASP A 53 20.05 3.52 9.22
CA ASP A 53 19.66 2.21 8.71
C ASP A 53 19.87 2.12 7.18
N ILE A 54 19.49 3.18 6.43
CA ILE A 54 19.72 3.25 4.98
C ILE A 54 21.21 3.38 4.63
N GLN A 55 21.97 4.17 5.41
CA GLN A 55 23.40 4.33 5.20
C GLN A 55 24.15 3.02 5.42
N ASN A 56 23.74 2.24 6.42
CA ASN A 56 24.26 0.91 6.70
C ASN A 56 24.09 -0.04 5.52
N PHE A 57 23.14 0.18 4.61
CA PHE A 57 23.02 -0.64 3.40
C PHE A 57 24.22 -0.52 2.43
N HIS A 58 25.08 0.51 2.56
CA HIS A 58 26.24 0.75 1.67
C HIS A 58 25.88 0.80 0.16
N ILE A 59 24.60 0.94 -0.18
CA ILE A 59 24.09 1.00 -1.57
C ILE A 59 24.08 2.44 -2.09
N LEU A 60 23.96 3.42 -1.18
CA LEU A 60 23.75 4.84 -1.50
C LEU A 60 24.77 5.73 -0.76
N PRO A 61 25.27 6.81 -1.40
CA PRO A 61 26.06 7.84 -0.73
C PRO A 61 25.21 8.57 0.32
N TRP A 62 25.85 8.95 1.44
CA TRP A 62 25.22 9.59 2.60
C TRP A 62 24.16 10.68 2.31
N PRO A 63 24.38 11.65 1.40
CA PRO A 63 23.36 12.67 1.10
C PRO A 63 22.09 12.12 0.45
N LEU A 64 22.15 10.99 -0.26
CA LEU A 64 20.97 10.34 -0.82
C LEU A 64 20.20 9.56 0.25
N SER A 65 20.88 8.94 1.21
CA SER A 65 20.24 8.23 2.32
C SER A 65 19.41 9.17 3.19
N VAL A 66 19.96 10.33 3.55
CA VAL A 66 19.23 11.36 4.32
C VAL A 66 18.03 11.91 3.55
N ARG A 67 18.19 12.11 2.24
CA ARG A 67 17.10 12.57 1.37
C ARG A 67 15.98 11.53 1.31
N LEU A 68 16.31 10.27 1.05
CA LEU A 68 15.32 9.19 1.02
C LEU A 68 14.64 9.03 2.38
N ALA A 69 15.39 9.09 3.48
CA ALA A 69 14.84 9.00 4.83
C ALA A 69 13.81 10.10 5.13
N PHE A 70 13.98 11.29 4.54
CA PHE A 70 13.04 12.39 4.70
C PHE A 70 11.85 12.30 3.74
N TYR A 71 12.06 11.94 2.47
CA TYR A 71 10.99 11.92 1.45
C TYR A 71 10.10 10.66 1.50
N LEU A 72 10.66 9.49 1.85
CA LEU A 72 9.91 8.22 1.90
C LEU A 72 8.73 8.26 2.87
N PRO A 73 8.87 8.72 4.13
CA PRO A 73 7.76 8.76 5.08
C PRO A 73 6.59 9.61 4.59
N TRP A 74 6.88 10.78 4.01
CA TRP A 74 5.85 11.66 3.46
C TRP A 74 5.10 11.00 2.29
N LEU A 75 5.82 10.27 1.43
CA LEU A 75 5.21 9.55 0.31
C LEU A 75 4.31 8.41 0.80
N GLU A 76 4.75 7.63 1.79
CA GLU A 76 3.95 6.58 2.44
C GLU A 76 2.65 7.15 3.05
N ILE A 77 2.75 8.27 3.77
CA ILE A 77 1.60 8.93 4.41
C ILE A 77 0.63 9.47 3.35
N VAL A 78 1.12 10.22 2.36
CA VAL A 78 0.26 10.81 1.32
C VAL A 78 -0.45 9.71 0.52
N CYS A 79 0.26 8.65 0.13
CA CYS A 79 -0.36 7.52 -0.57
C CYS A 79 -1.32 6.73 0.32
N GLY A 80 -0.99 6.52 1.59
CA GLY A 80 -1.88 5.87 2.55
C GLY A 80 -3.17 6.66 2.78
N VAL A 81 -3.08 7.99 2.91
CA VAL A 81 -4.22 8.90 3.00
C VAL A 81 -5.07 8.82 1.73
N ALA A 82 -4.44 8.93 0.55
CA ALA A 82 -5.15 8.79 -0.73
C ALA A 82 -5.84 7.43 -0.89
N LEU A 83 -5.28 6.38 -0.29
CA LEU A 83 -5.87 5.04 -0.28
C LEU A 83 -7.10 4.94 0.63
N VAL A 84 -7.04 5.56 1.82
CA VAL A 84 -8.16 5.63 2.78
C VAL A 84 -9.33 6.43 2.21
N PHE A 85 -9.07 7.58 1.57
CA PHE A 85 -10.11 8.42 0.96
C PHE A 85 -10.66 7.86 -0.37
N GLY A 86 -10.04 6.81 -0.92
CA GLY A 86 -10.53 6.11 -2.11
C GLY A 86 -10.38 6.88 -3.43
N TRP A 87 -9.74 8.06 -3.43
CA TRP A 87 -9.63 8.93 -4.60
C TRP A 87 -8.80 8.30 -5.73
N TRP A 88 -7.74 7.56 -5.39
CA TRP A 88 -6.84 6.95 -6.37
C TRP A 88 -6.36 5.54 -5.98
N ARG A 89 -7.32 4.68 -5.60
CA ARG A 89 -7.05 3.36 -5.01
C ARG A 89 -6.05 2.50 -5.80
N ARG A 90 -6.16 2.46 -7.14
CA ARG A 90 -5.27 1.66 -7.99
C ARG A 90 -3.84 2.22 -8.05
N GLY A 91 -3.71 3.54 -8.19
CA GLY A 91 -2.41 4.22 -8.24
C GLY A 91 -1.70 4.18 -6.90
N ALA A 92 -2.41 4.50 -5.81
CA ALA A 92 -1.86 4.44 -4.46
C ALA A 92 -1.41 3.01 -4.09
N LEU A 93 -2.20 1.97 -4.41
CA LEU A 93 -1.78 0.58 -4.19
C LEU A 93 -0.53 0.22 -4.98
N ALA A 94 -0.46 0.60 -6.26
CA ALA A 94 0.70 0.30 -7.09
C ALA A 94 1.97 0.98 -6.56
N ILE A 95 1.87 2.25 -6.17
CA ILE A 95 2.99 3.01 -5.60
C ILE A 95 3.42 2.42 -4.26
N LEU A 96 2.49 2.20 -3.32
CA LEU A 96 2.81 1.62 -2.01
C LEU A 96 3.42 0.22 -2.13
N THR A 97 2.89 -0.61 -3.03
CA THR A 97 3.40 -1.96 -3.27
C THR A 97 4.80 -1.91 -3.89
N SER A 98 5.01 -1.03 -4.88
CA SER A 98 6.34 -0.83 -5.48
C SER A 98 7.34 -0.34 -4.43
N LEU A 99 6.95 0.62 -3.59
CA LEU A 99 7.79 1.15 -2.53
C LEU A 99 8.17 0.06 -1.51
N MET A 100 7.20 -0.75 -1.12
CA MET A 100 7.40 -1.87 -0.21
C MET A 100 8.35 -2.91 -0.80
N LEU A 101 8.22 -3.24 -2.09
CA LEU A 101 9.14 -4.17 -2.77
C LEU A 101 10.56 -3.60 -2.85
N VAL A 102 10.71 -2.31 -3.16
CA VAL A 102 12.01 -1.65 -3.15
C VAL A 102 12.63 -1.71 -1.75
N PHE A 103 11.86 -1.40 -0.71
CA PHE A 103 12.34 -1.47 0.67
C PHE A 103 12.76 -2.89 1.07
N ILE A 104 11.92 -3.89 0.80
CA ILE A 104 12.24 -5.30 1.10
C ILE A 104 13.50 -5.74 0.36
N SER A 105 13.61 -5.43 -0.94
CA SER A 105 14.80 -5.79 -1.72
C SER A 105 16.07 -5.10 -1.21
N ALA A 106 15.98 -3.84 -0.77
CA ALA A 106 17.08 -3.12 -0.15
C ALA A 106 17.51 -3.77 1.17
N THR A 107 16.56 -4.10 2.05
CA THR A 107 16.82 -4.77 3.33
C THR A 107 17.41 -6.17 3.13
N ILE A 108 16.90 -6.96 2.18
CA ILE A 108 17.46 -8.28 1.85
C ILE A 108 18.89 -8.13 1.30
N ALA A 109 19.11 -7.19 0.38
CA ALA A 109 20.44 -6.93 -0.17
C ALA A 109 21.45 -6.53 0.92
N ALA A 110 21.00 -5.83 1.96
CA ALA A 110 21.82 -5.51 3.11
C ALA A 110 22.16 -6.72 3.97
N GLN A 111 21.17 -7.57 4.29
CA GLN A 111 21.39 -8.80 5.05
C GLN A 111 22.34 -9.77 4.31
N VAL A 112 22.19 -9.92 2.99
CA VAL A 112 23.07 -10.79 2.17
C VAL A 112 24.51 -10.29 2.16
N ARG A 113 24.75 -9.00 2.35
CA ARG A 113 26.10 -8.40 2.44
C ARG A 113 26.73 -8.57 3.83
N GLY A 114 26.05 -9.24 4.77
CA GLY A 114 26.55 -9.45 6.13
C GLY A 114 26.56 -8.19 6.97
N ILE A 115 25.75 -7.19 6.61
CA ILE A 115 25.54 -6.02 7.45
C ILE A 115 24.56 -6.47 8.53
N ASP A 116 25.08 -6.73 9.73
CA ASP A 116 24.25 -6.91 10.91
C ASP A 116 23.42 -5.63 11.09
N LEU A 117 22.12 -5.73 10.82
CA LEU A 117 21.12 -4.77 11.29
C LEU A 117 21.02 -4.75 12.84
N ASP A 118 21.81 -5.61 13.47
CA ASP A 118 22.07 -5.78 14.89
C ASP A 118 23.44 -5.21 15.33
N CYS A 119 24.09 -4.32 14.56
CA CYS A 119 25.04 -3.38 15.17
C CYS A 119 24.27 -2.28 15.92
N GLY A 120 23.42 -2.76 16.81
CA GLY A 120 22.89 -2.03 17.93
C GLY A 120 24.04 -1.40 18.72
N CYS A 121 23.70 -0.29 19.34
CA CYS A 121 24.14 -0.13 20.71
C CYS A 121 23.71 -1.34 21.54
#